data_AF-A0AA36E9J5-F1
#
_entry.id   AF-A0AA36E9J5-F1
#
_cell.length_a   1.000
_cell.length_b   1.000
_cell.length_c   1.000
_cell.angle_alpha   90.00
_cell.angle_beta   90.00
_cell.angle_gamma   90.00
#
_symmetry.space_group_name_H-M   'P 1'
#
loop_
_entity.id
_entity.type
_entity.pdbx_description
1 polymer ?
#
loop_
_entity_poly.entity_id
_entity_poly.type
_entity_poly.pdbx_seq_one_letter_code
_entity_poly.pdbx_strand_id
1 'polypeptide(L)'
;MLPSPPPPQRQQSTPITAGGCCRQVFEYFIEKIDDPMAERKADALLIAASVLAAMNYQAAISPPGGAYQDTRSVNGKIEYEAGQAIAAYVAAHEYKRFSVANTISFTFSMTTMFLFLSGLSLKRRIFSLLLTASMFATITATTYSFKYAMEATTPDHDELSAGWKFINRLVTGALITWFVLAGTTIVIFVYKLLKPLVTVAYRQATVKT
;
A
#
# COMPACT_ATOMS: atom_id res chain seq x y z
N MET A 1 71.06 30.24 -3.17
CA MET A 1 70.05 30.55 -2.14
C MET A 1 68.70 30.65 -2.84
N LEU A 2 67.87 29.60 -2.76
CA LEU A 2 66.55 29.59 -3.39
C LEU A 2 65.54 30.23 -2.43
N PRO A 3 64.62 31.09 -2.93
CA PRO A 3 63.57 31.67 -2.09
C PRO A 3 62.58 30.60 -1.65
N SER A 4 62.13 30.67 -0.39
CA SER A 4 61.16 29.77 0.21
C SER A 4 59.80 29.84 -0.50
N PRO A 5 59.06 28.71 -0.60
CA PRO A 5 57.76 28.68 -1.25
C PRO A 5 56.74 29.55 -0.49
N PRO A 6 55.77 30.17 -1.19
CA PRO A 6 54.75 30.99 -0.57
C PRO A 6 53.79 30.16 0.29
N PRO A 7 53.23 30.72 1.37
CA PRO A 7 52.29 30.03 2.24
C PRO A 7 50.96 29.71 1.51
N PRO A 8 50.24 28.66 1.94
CA PRO A 8 49.01 28.23 1.31
C PRO A 8 47.94 29.34 1.37
N GLN A 9 47.36 29.65 0.21
CA GLN A 9 46.27 30.60 0.07
C GLN A 9 45.02 30.05 0.76
N ARG A 10 44.49 30.80 1.73
CA ARG A 10 43.21 30.52 2.39
C ARG A 10 42.11 30.62 1.34
N GLN A 11 41.43 29.51 1.00
CA GLN A 11 40.28 29.52 0.10
C GLN A 11 39.23 30.50 0.61
N GLN A 12 38.96 31.50 -0.22
CA GLN A 12 38.04 32.59 0.02
C GLN A 12 36.62 32.04 -0.14
N SER A 13 35.88 31.96 0.96
CA SER A 13 34.46 31.60 0.96
C SER A 13 33.66 32.65 0.18
N THR A 14 33.08 32.25 -0.95
CA THR A 14 32.15 33.05 -1.74
C THR A 14 30.81 33.23 -1.01
N PRO A 15 30.07 34.34 -1.27
CA PRO A 15 28.97 34.76 -0.43
C PRO A 15 27.73 33.88 -0.58
N ILE A 16 27.04 33.73 0.55
CA ILE A 16 25.73 33.08 0.71
C ILE A 16 24.75 33.70 -0.28
N THR A 17 24.46 32.97 -1.36
CA THR A 17 23.44 33.37 -2.32
C THR A 17 22.08 32.89 -1.80
N ALA A 18 21.14 33.82 -1.73
CA ALA A 18 19.80 33.69 -1.16
C ALA A 18 18.89 32.73 -1.96
N GLY A 19 19.14 31.43 -1.87
CA GLY A 19 18.27 30.35 -2.34
C GLY A 19 18.19 29.17 -1.36
N GLY A 20 18.68 29.36 -0.14
CA GLY A 20 19.02 28.28 0.80
C GLY A 20 17.84 27.61 1.50
N CYS A 21 16.66 28.24 1.62
CA CYS A 21 15.59 27.67 2.45
C CYS A 21 15.04 26.36 1.87
N CYS A 22 14.78 26.28 0.55
CA CYS A 22 14.29 25.05 -0.07
C CYS A 22 15.37 23.96 -0.18
N ARG A 23 16.62 24.35 -0.43
CA ARG A 23 17.74 23.39 -0.56
C ARG A 23 18.19 22.84 0.79
N GLN A 24 18.16 23.64 1.85
CA GLN A 24 18.43 23.18 3.21
C GLN A 24 17.34 22.27 3.74
N VAL A 25 16.07 22.51 3.39
CA VAL A 25 14.99 21.58 3.74
C VAL A 25 15.19 20.26 3.00
N PHE A 26 15.49 20.29 1.69
CA PHE A 26 15.76 19.08 0.90
C PHE A 26 17.00 18.30 1.39
N GLU A 27 18.10 18.97 1.70
CA GLU A 27 19.31 18.31 2.24
C GLU A 27 19.13 17.86 3.69
N TYR A 28 18.36 18.56 4.52
CA TYR A 28 17.92 18.07 5.83
C TYR A 28 17.00 16.85 5.73
N PHE A 29 16.18 16.77 4.68
CA PHE A 29 15.39 15.57 4.39
C PHE A 29 16.29 14.39 4.02
N ILE A 30 17.28 14.60 3.15
CA ILE A 30 18.25 13.58 2.76
C ILE A 30 19.11 13.12 3.95
N GLU A 31 19.70 14.05 4.71
CA GLU A 31 20.58 13.76 5.86
C GLU A 31 19.84 12.98 6.96
N LYS A 32 18.54 13.22 7.11
CA LYS A 32 17.74 12.55 8.13
C LYS A 32 17.14 11.23 7.63
N ILE A 33 17.17 10.96 6.32
CA ILE A 33 16.80 9.68 5.68
C ILE A 33 17.98 8.69 5.69
N ASP A 34 19.21 9.16 5.94
CA ASP A 34 20.49 8.43 5.86
C ASP A 34 20.72 7.38 6.97
N ASP A 35 19.66 6.67 7.39
CA ASP A 35 19.80 5.36 8.02
C ASP A 35 19.68 4.32 6.89
N PRO A 36 20.77 3.63 6.52
CA PRO A 36 20.78 2.69 5.39
C PRO A 36 19.79 1.54 5.56
N MET A 37 19.33 1.26 6.78
CA MET A 37 18.28 0.27 7.05
C MET A 37 16.88 0.84 6.80
N ALA A 38 16.67 2.14 6.99
CA ALA A 38 15.38 2.81 6.76
C ALA A 38 15.12 3.03 5.27
N GLU A 39 16.15 3.42 4.51
CA GLU A 39 16.07 3.58 3.05
C GLU A 39 15.71 2.26 2.36
N ARG A 40 16.43 1.16 2.67
CA ARG A 40 16.12 -0.17 2.12
C ARG A 40 14.68 -0.62 2.39
N LYS A 41 14.14 -0.27 3.55
CA LYS A 41 12.74 -0.58 3.90
C LYS A 41 11.76 0.27 3.08
N ALA A 42 12.05 1.56 2.91
CA ALA A 42 11.26 2.47 2.09
C ALA A 42 11.22 2.01 0.62
N ASP A 43 12.36 1.65 0.06
CA ASP A 43 12.46 1.13 -1.31
C ASP A 43 11.67 -0.16 -1.48
N ALA A 44 11.83 -1.12 -0.55
CA ALA A 44 11.07 -2.36 -0.57
C ALA A 44 9.55 -2.13 -0.48
N LEU A 45 9.11 -1.17 0.35
CA LEU A 45 7.70 -0.77 0.47
C LEU A 45 7.17 -0.13 -0.82
N LEU A 46 7.96 0.72 -1.48
CA LEU A 46 7.57 1.36 -2.73
C LEU A 46 7.48 0.34 -3.88
N ILE A 47 8.42 -0.60 -3.94
CA ILE A 47 8.38 -1.74 -4.87
C ILE A 47 7.14 -2.60 -4.61
N ALA A 48 6.85 -2.94 -3.34
CA ALA A 48 5.64 -3.69 -3.01
C ALA A 48 4.36 -2.93 -3.43
N ALA A 49 4.31 -1.61 -3.19
CA ALA A 49 3.20 -0.76 -3.60
C ALA A 49 2.98 -0.80 -5.12
N SER A 50 4.06 -0.73 -5.91
CA SER A 50 3.99 -0.72 -7.38
C SER A 50 3.56 -2.05 -7.94
N VAL A 51 4.06 -3.15 -7.38
CA VAL A 51 3.60 -4.49 -7.73
C VAL A 51 2.12 -4.65 -7.41
N LEU A 52 1.66 -4.26 -6.22
CA LEU A 52 0.25 -4.37 -5.83
C LEU A 52 -0.67 -3.49 -6.68
N ALA A 53 -0.26 -2.25 -6.99
CA ALA A 53 -1.00 -1.37 -7.88
C ALA A 53 -1.13 -1.99 -9.29
N ALA A 54 -0.03 -2.52 -9.83
CA ALA A 54 -0.04 -3.19 -11.14
C ALA A 54 -0.95 -4.42 -11.13
N MET A 55 -0.86 -5.27 -10.11
CA MET A 55 -1.73 -6.46 -9.97
C MET A 55 -3.20 -6.09 -9.93
N ASN A 56 -3.57 -5.09 -9.11
CA ASN A 56 -4.97 -4.66 -8.99
C ASN A 56 -5.47 -4.00 -10.29
N TYR A 57 -4.63 -3.25 -10.99
CA TYR A 57 -4.95 -2.69 -12.30
C TYR A 57 -5.21 -3.80 -13.33
N GLN A 58 -4.35 -4.81 -13.37
CA GLN A 58 -4.52 -5.98 -14.25
C GLN A 58 -5.81 -6.73 -13.94
N ALA A 59 -6.12 -6.95 -12.66
CA ALA A 59 -7.36 -7.60 -12.24
C ALA A 59 -8.63 -6.79 -12.60
N ALA A 60 -8.52 -5.46 -12.72
CA ALA A 60 -9.65 -4.61 -13.12
C ALA A 60 -9.91 -4.67 -14.64
N ILE A 61 -8.86 -4.66 -15.47
CA ILE A 61 -9.01 -4.71 -16.94
C ILE A 61 -9.22 -6.13 -17.47
N SER A 62 -8.79 -7.14 -16.70
CA SER A 62 -9.01 -8.56 -16.98
C SER A 62 -9.78 -9.17 -15.83
N PRO A 63 -11.11 -8.98 -15.77
CA PRO A 63 -11.92 -9.43 -14.65
C PRO A 63 -11.90 -10.96 -14.51
N PRO A 64 -12.13 -11.48 -13.30
CA PRO A 64 -12.22 -12.92 -13.07
C PRO A 64 -13.31 -13.51 -13.98
N GLY A 65 -13.00 -14.63 -14.64
CA GLY A 65 -13.89 -15.25 -15.62
C GLY A 65 -13.89 -14.60 -17.01
N GLY A 66 -13.13 -13.53 -17.22
CA GLY A 66 -12.99 -12.85 -18.50
C GLY A 66 -14.15 -11.91 -18.83
N ALA A 67 -14.13 -11.38 -20.06
CA ALA A 67 -15.16 -10.50 -20.60
C ALA A 67 -15.81 -11.14 -21.83
N TYR A 68 -17.09 -10.82 -22.06
CA TYR A 68 -17.79 -11.22 -23.28
C TYR A 68 -17.08 -10.64 -24.50
N GLN A 69 -16.92 -11.45 -25.55
CA GLN A 69 -16.25 -11.06 -26.79
C GLN A 69 -17.22 -10.57 -27.87
N ASP A 70 -18.50 -10.86 -27.70
CA ASP A 70 -19.59 -10.51 -28.60
C ASP A 70 -20.76 -9.88 -27.83
N THR A 71 -21.64 -9.22 -28.56
CA THR A 71 -22.87 -8.65 -28.02
C THR A 71 -24.03 -9.57 -28.33
N ARG A 72 -24.77 -10.00 -27.30
CA ARG A 72 -25.96 -10.84 -27.46
C ARG A 72 -27.23 -10.06 -27.20
N SER A 73 -28.16 -10.14 -28.15
CA SER A 73 -29.49 -9.56 -28.04
C SER A 73 -30.55 -10.64 -28.26
N VAL A 74 -31.52 -10.71 -27.35
CA VAL A 74 -32.64 -11.66 -27.40
C VAL A 74 -33.93 -10.84 -27.44
N ASN A 75 -34.76 -11.06 -28.48
CA ASN A 75 -36.02 -10.33 -28.68
C ASN A 75 -35.87 -8.80 -28.69
N GLY A 76 -34.78 -8.29 -29.25
CA GLY A 76 -34.48 -6.85 -29.31
C GLY A 76 -33.98 -6.25 -27.99
N LYS A 77 -33.80 -7.05 -26.93
CA LYS A 77 -33.21 -6.63 -25.67
C LYS A 77 -31.78 -7.15 -25.56
N ILE A 78 -30.83 -6.25 -25.29
CA ILE A 78 -29.44 -6.58 -25.04
C ILE A 78 -29.35 -7.36 -23.73
N GLU A 79 -28.82 -8.57 -23.79
CA GLU A 79 -28.56 -9.42 -22.62
C GLU A 79 -27.19 -9.09 -22.02
N TYR A 80 -26.18 -8.98 -22.88
CA TYR A 80 -24.83 -8.51 -22.55
C TYR A 80 -24.15 -7.90 -23.78
N GLU A 81 -23.17 -7.05 -23.54
CA GLU A 81 -22.36 -6.39 -24.56
C GLU A 81 -20.91 -6.85 -24.50
N ALA A 82 -20.25 -6.84 -25.66
CA ALA A 82 -18.82 -7.11 -25.75
C ALA A 82 -18.03 -6.16 -24.82
N GLY A 83 -17.05 -6.72 -24.10
CA GLY A 83 -16.24 -6.01 -23.11
C GLY A 83 -16.80 -6.00 -21.68
N GLN A 84 -18.03 -6.47 -21.46
CA GLN A 84 -18.57 -6.61 -20.10
C GLN A 84 -18.04 -7.86 -19.42
N ALA A 85 -17.78 -7.76 -18.10
CA ALA A 85 -17.24 -8.87 -17.31
C ALA A 85 -18.24 -10.02 -17.19
N ILE A 86 -17.83 -11.24 -17.51
CA ILE A 86 -18.68 -12.44 -17.45
C ILE A 86 -19.10 -12.73 -16.00
N ALA A 87 -18.18 -12.57 -15.04
CA ALA A 87 -18.49 -12.75 -13.62
C ALA A 87 -19.58 -11.80 -13.09
N ALA A 88 -19.80 -10.65 -13.73
CA ALA A 88 -20.89 -9.73 -13.34
C ALA A 88 -22.28 -10.35 -13.57
N TYR A 89 -22.40 -11.29 -14.52
CA TYR A 89 -23.65 -11.96 -14.88
C TYR A 89 -23.79 -13.32 -14.22
N VAL A 90 -22.70 -14.08 -14.13
CA VAL A 90 -22.69 -15.44 -13.56
C VAL A 90 -22.68 -15.41 -12.02
N ALA A 91 -21.92 -14.50 -11.42
CA ALA A 91 -21.69 -14.42 -9.98
C ALA A 91 -21.71 -12.96 -9.49
N ALA A 92 -22.79 -12.24 -9.80
CA ALA A 92 -22.93 -10.80 -9.58
C ALA A 92 -22.55 -10.33 -8.17
N HIS A 93 -22.94 -11.09 -7.14
CA HIS A 93 -22.66 -10.77 -5.75
C HIS A 93 -21.15 -10.80 -5.43
N GLU A 94 -20.47 -11.89 -5.80
CA GLU A 94 -19.04 -12.04 -5.54
C GLU A 94 -18.22 -11.11 -6.43
N TYR A 95 -18.64 -10.90 -7.68
CA TYR A 95 -18.02 -9.92 -8.56
C TYR A 95 -18.06 -8.50 -7.97
N LYS A 96 -19.20 -8.08 -7.40
CA LYS A 96 -19.32 -6.77 -6.75
C LYS A 96 -18.35 -6.64 -5.55
N ARG A 97 -18.23 -7.69 -4.73
CA ARG A 97 -17.32 -7.70 -3.57
C ARG A 97 -15.86 -7.69 -4.00
N PHE A 98 -15.52 -8.46 -5.03
CA PHE A 98 -14.23 -8.42 -5.70
C PHE A 98 -13.90 -7.00 -6.15
N SER A 99 -14.77 -6.35 -6.94
CA SER A 99 -14.52 -5.02 -7.47
C SER A 99 -14.26 -4.00 -6.35
N VAL A 100 -15.08 -4.01 -5.29
CA VAL A 100 -14.89 -3.11 -4.14
C VAL A 100 -13.54 -3.36 -3.46
N ALA A 101 -13.21 -4.61 -3.14
CA ALA A 101 -11.96 -4.96 -2.48
C ALA A 101 -10.73 -4.59 -3.34
N ASN A 102 -10.81 -4.84 -4.66
CA ASN A 102 -9.75 -4.52 -5.61
C ASN A 102 -9.51 -3.01 -5.70
N THR A 103 -10.58 -2.20 -5.80
CA THR A 103 -10.47 -0.74 -5.84
C THR A 103 -9.88 -0.19 -4.55
N ILE A 104 -10.34 -0.67 -3.39
CA ILE A 104 -9.78 -0.26 -2.10
C ILE A 104 -8.27 -0.52 -2.06
N SER A 105 -7.85 -1.72 -2.46
CA SER A 105 -6.43 -2.05 -2.50
C SER A 105 -5.65 -1.17 -3.46
N PHE A 106 -6.17 -0.93 -4.67
CA PHE A 106 -5.53 -0.06 -5.66
C PHE A 106 -5.37 1.37 -5.13
N THR A 107 -6.40 1.92 -4.52
CA THR A 107 -6.36 3.26 -3.92
C THR A 107 -5.31 3.34 -2.82
N PHE A 108 -5.26 2.39 -1.88
CA PHE A 108 -4.26 2.41 -0.80
C PHE A 108 -2.82 2.21 -1.32
N SER A 109 -2.60 1.41 -2.36
CA SER A 109 -1.30 1.30 -3.04
C SER A 109 -0.86 2.63 -3.64
N MET A 110 -1.76 3.30 -4.38
CA MET A 110 -1.49 4.61 -4.96
C MET A 110 -1.26 5.68 -3.87
N THR A 111 -2.05 5.69 -2.80
CA THR A 111 -1.83 6.56 -1.64
C THR A 111 -0.45 6.34 -1.05
N THR A 112 0.00 5.09 -0.93
CA THR A 112 1.34 4.78 -0.41
C THR A 112 2.43 5.37 -1.30
N MET A 113 2.33 5.21 -2.63
CA MET A 113 3.26 5.84 -3.57
C MET A 113 3.24 7.37 -3.46
N PHE A 114 2.06 7.99 -3.46
CA PHE A 114 1.94 9.44 -3.34
C PHE A 114 2.57 9.94 -2.04
N LEU A 115 2.35 9.25 -0.91
CA LEU A 115 2.97 9.61 0.36
C LEU A 115 4.50 9.54 0.28
N PHE A 116 5.06 8.50 -0.34
CA PHE A 116 6.51 8.40 -0.56
C PHE A 116 7.05 9.49 -1.48
N LEU A 117 6.40 9.73 -2.62
CA LEU A 117 6.85 10.70 -3.63
C LEU A 117 6.67 12.16 -3.20
N SER A 118 5.67 12.47 -2.37
CA SER A 118 5.33 13.86 -2.03
C SER A 118 6.31 14.51 -1.06
N GLY A 119 7.24 13.77 -0.46
CA GLY A 119 8.24 14.31 0.47
C GLY A 119 7.63 15.12 1.62
N LEU A 120 6.36 14.85 1.99
CA LEU A 120 5.60 15.67 2.93
C LEU A 120 6.30 15.71 4.28
N SER A 121 6.47 16.92 4.82
CA SER A 121 7.09 17.17 6.13
C SER A 121 6.21 16.84 7.33
N LEU A 122 5.37 15.82 7.19
CA LEU A 122 4.63 15.25 8.30
C LEU A 122 5.61 14.80 9.38
N LYS A 123 5.18 14.90 10.64
CA LYS A 123 5.95 14.33 11.75
C LYS A 123 6.28 12.87 11.39
N ARG A 124 7.56 12.50 11.41
CA ARG A 124 8.07 11.16 11.05
C ARG A 124 7.21 10.02 11.60
N ARG A 125 6.71 10.22 12.82
CA ARG A 125 5.82 9.29 13.52
C ARG A 125 4.48 9.06 12.81
N ILE A 126 3.84 10.13 12.34
CA ILE A 126 2.55 10.08 11.64
C ILE A 126 2.75 9.54 10.23
N PHE A 127 3.78 10.00 9.54
CA PHE A 127 4.12 9.50 8.21
C PHE A 127 4.34 7.99 8.19
N SER A 128 5.18 7.48 9.10
CA SER A 128 5.42 6.05 9.26
C SER A 128 4.16 5.27 9.62
N LEU A 129 3.26 5.84 10.43
CA LEU A 129 1.97 5.20 10.74
C LEU A 129 1.06 5.13 9.52
N LEU A 130 0.93 6.20 8.75
CA LEU A 130 0.08 6.23 7.57
C LEU A 130 0.55 5.21 6.52
N LEU A 131 1.87 5.13 6.28
CA LEU A 131 2.46 4.14 5.38
C LEU A 131 2.22 2.70 5.83
N THR A 132 2.41 2.44 7.13
CA THR A 132 2.22 1.09 7.69
C THR A 132 0.75 0.70 7.62
N ALA A 133 -0.15 1.61 8.03
CA ALA A 133 -1.60 1.36 8.01
C ALA A 133 -2.13 1.18 6.58
N SER A 134 -1.71 2.02 5.63
CA SER A 134 -2.11 1.88 4.22
C SER A 134 -1.65 0.56 3.65
N MET A 135 -0.41 0.12 3.93
CA MET A 135 0.10 -1.16 3.47
C MET A 135 -0.66 -2.36 4.03
N PHE A 136 -0.96 -2.36 5.34
CA PHE A 136 -1.82 -3.41 5.91
C PHE A 136 -3.20 -3.43 5.28
N ALA A 137 -3.80 -2.26 5.03
CA ALA A 137 -5.09 -2.15 4.37
C ALA A 137 -5.02 -2.69 2.93
N THR A 138 -4.00 -2.33 2.16
CA THR A 138 -3.74 -2.85 0.80
C THR A 138 -3.66 -4.37 0.80
N ILE A 139 -2.77 -4.96 1.62
CA ILE A 139 -2.56 -6.41 1.62
C ILE A 139 -3.84 -7.14 2.00
N THR A 140 -4.55 -6.66 3.01
CA THR A 140 -5.83 -7.25 3.44
C THR A 140 -6.87 -7.17 2.31
N ALA A 141 -7.01 -6.01 1.69
CA ALA A 141 -7.98 -5.80 0.60
C ALA A 141 -7.65 -6.62 -0.66
N THR A 142 -6.38 -6.73 -1.06
CA THR A 142 -5.97 -7.61 -2.17
C THR A 142 -6.27 -9.07 -1.87
N THR A 143 -6.05 -9.53 -0.64
CA THR A 143 -6.31 -10.93 -0.30
C THR A 143 -7.81 -11.25 -0.31
N TYR A 144 -8.66 -10.33 0.14
CA TYR A 144 -10.12 -10.45 -0.03
C TYR A 144 -10.55 -10.40 -1.49
N SER A 145 -9.97 -9.51 -2.28
CA SER A 145 -10.21 -9.45 -3.73
C SER A 145 -9.95 -10.81 -4.39
N PHE A 146 -8.80 -11.41 -4.09
CA PHE A 146 -8.45 -12.76 -4.59
C PHE A 146 -9.47 -13.83 -4.19
N LYS A 147 -9.92 -13.84 -2.92
CA LYS A 147 -10.97 -14.77 -2.46
C LYS A 147 -12.25 -14.64 -3.28
N TYR A 148 -12.77 -13.42 -3.43
CA TYR A 148 -14.02 -13.18 -4.14
C TYR A 148 -13.88 -13.49 -5.64
N ALA A 149 -12.71 -13.23 -6.23
CA ALA A 149 -12.40 -13.63 -7.59
C ALA A 149 -12.44 -15.15 -7.77
N MET A 150 -11.89 -15.92 -6.84
CA MET A 150 -11.97 -17.38 -6.86
C MET A 150 -13.40 -17.88 -6.71
N GLU A 151 -14.16 -17.32 -5.77
CA GLU A 151 -15.56 -17.71 -5.56
C GLU A 151 -16.42 -17.39 -6.79
N ALA A 152 -16.14 -16.29 -7.50
CA ALA A 152 -16.85 -15.93 -8.72
C ALA A 152 -16.54 -16.84 -9.92
N THR A 153 -15.40 -17.55 -9.92
CA THR A 153 -14.98 -18.42 -11.04
C THR A 153 -15.13 -19.91 -10.75
N THR A 154 -15.47 -20.27 -9.51
CA THR A 154 -15.61 -21.68 -9.09
C THR A 154 -17.03 -22.19 -9.38
N PRO A 155 -17.19 -23.28 -10.16
CA PRO A 155 -18.50 -23.88 -10.43
C PRO A 155 -19.10 -24.56 -9.19
N ASP A 156 -20.42 -24.47 -9.01
CA ASP A 156 -21.14 -25.05 -7.86
C ASP A 156 -21.70 -26.47 -8.11
N HIS A 157 -21.42 -27.09 -9.26
CA HIS A 157 -22.05 -28.37 -9.64
C HIS A 157 -21.50 -29.59 -8.88
N ASP A 158 -22.41 -30.54 -8.62
CA ASP A 158 -22.39 -31.46 -7.48
C ASP A 158 -21.24 -32.48 -7.42
N GLU A 159 -20.66 -32.92 -8.54
CA GLU A 159 -19.65 -34.00 -8.54
C GLU A 159 -18.27 -33.57 -7.99
N LEU A 160 -17.94 -32.27 -8.05
CA LEU A 160 -16.65 -31.72 -7.55
C LEU A 160 -16.82 -30.77 -6.36
N SER A 161 -18.05 -30.59 -5.88
CA SER A 161 -18.39 -29.57 -4.88
C SER A 161 -17.67 -29.76 -3.54
N ALA A 162 -17.35 -31.01 -3.16
CA ALA A 162 -16.62 -31.31 -1.94
C ALA A 162 -15.16 -30.80 -1.98
N GLY A 163 -14.48 -30.92 -3.12
CA GLY A 163 -13.11 -30.44 -3.32
C GLY A 163 -13.05 -28.92 -3.27
N TRP A 164 -13.97 -28.23 -3.97
CA TRP A 164 -14.05 -26.77 -3.97
C TRP A 164 -14.42 -26.20 -2.60
N LYS A 165 -15.35 -26.83 -1.87
CA LYS A 165 -15.67 -26.45 -0.48
C LYS A 165 -14.47 -26.61 0.44
N PHE A 166 -13.65 -27.65 0.25
CA PHE A 166 -12.41 -27.82 1.01
C PHE A 166 -11.40 -26.71 0.69
N ILE A 167 -11.17 -26.40 -0.59
CA ILE A 167 -10.27 -25.31 -1.03
C ILE A 167 -10.73 -23.96 -0.45
N ASN A 168 -12.02 -23.63 -0.56
CA ASN A 168 -12.55 -22.37 -0.01
C ASN A 168 -12.40 -22.29 1.52
N ARG A 169 -12.57 -23.42 2.23
CA ARG A 169 -12.30 -23.48 3.69
C ARG A 169 -10.83 -23.25 4.01
N LEU A 170 -9.91 -23.84 3.24
CA LEU A 170 -8.47 -23.62 3.41
C LEU A 170 -8.09 -22.16 3.16
N VAL A 171 -8.55 -21.57 2.05
CA VAL A 171 -8.31 -20.16 1.72
C VAL A 171 -8.88 -19.24 2.80
N THR A 172 -10.09 -19.53 3.28
CA THR A 172 -10.73 -18.76 4.36
C THR A 172 -9.96 -18.91 5.68
N GLY A 173 -9.50 -20.11 6.03
CA GLY A 173 -8.68 -20.34 7.22
C GLY A 173 -7.34 -19.59 7.15
N ALA A 174 -6.67 -19.60 5.99
CA ALA A 174 -5.45 -18.83 5.76
C ALA A 174 -5.70 -17.32 5.91
N LEU A 175 -6.82 -16.80 5.40
CA LEU A 175 -7.22 -15.41 5.54
C LEU A 175 -7.47 -15.00 7.00
N ILE A 176 -8.16 -15.84 7.77
CA ILE A 176 -8.40 -15.60 9.20
C ILE A 176 -7.06 -15.55 9.94
N THR A 177 -6.18 -16.52 9.66
CA THR A 177 -4.83 -16.56 10.25
C THR A 177 -4.04 -15.29 9.93
N TRP A 178 -4.08 -14.86 8.66
CA TRP A 178 -3.47 -13.61 8.22
C TRP A 178 -4.05 -12.39 8.95
N PHE A 179 -5.37 -12.33 9.13
CA PHE A 179 -6.03 -11.22 9.82
C PHE A 179 -5.59 -11.13 11.30
N VAL A 180 -5.42 -12.27 11.98
CA VAL A 180 -4.92 -12.31 13.36
C VAL A 180 -3.47 -11.81 13.42
N LEU A 181 -2.62 -12.22 12.48
CA LEU A 181 -1.23 -11.75 12.39
C LEU A 181 -1.14 -10.24 12.06
N ALA A 182 -1.94 -9.76 11.11
CA ALA A 182 -2.02 -8.34 10.78
C ALA A 182 -2.57 -7.52 11.96
N GLY A 183 -3.63 -7.99 12.62
CA GLY A 183 -4.22 -7.32 13.79
C GLY A 183 -3.23 -7.21 14.95
N THR A 184 -2.54 -8.31 15.28
CA THR A 184 -1.53 -8.31 16.35
C THR A 184 -0.35 -7.38 16.05
N THR A 185 0.16 -7.39 14.82
CA THR A 185 1.27 -6.49 14.42
C THR A 185 0.86 -5.01 14.46
N ILE A 186 -0.35 -4.67 14.02
CA ILE A 186 -0.90 -3.30 14.13
C ILE A 186 -1.03 -2.89 15.59
N VAL A 187 -1.58 -3.75 16.47
CA VAL A 187 -1.72 -3.45 17.91
C VAL A 187 -0.36 -3.18 18.55
N ILE A 188 0.65 -4.02 18.25
CA ILE A 188 2.02 -3.83 18.74
C ILE A 188 2.59 -2.49 18.25
N PHE A 189 2.39 -2.17 16.98
CA PHE A 189 2.86 -0.92 16.38
C PHE A 189 2.20 0.30 17.03
N VAL A 190 0.87 0.29 17.19
CA VAL A 190 0.10 1.35 17.87
C VAL A 190 0.53 1.48 19.33
N TYR A 191 0.72 0.38 20.05
CA TYR A 191 1.22 0.40 21.43
C TYR A 191 2.59 1.08 21.52
N LYS A 192 3.55 0.69 20.67
CA LYS A 192 4.88 1.33 20.60
C LYS A 192 4.78 2.81 20.23
N LEU A 193 3.77 3.18 19.44
CA LEU A 193 3.50 4.57 19.08
C LEU A 193 2.97 5.40 20.26
N LEU A 194 1.99 4.86 20.99
CA LEU A 194 1.28 5.57 22.07
C LEU A 194 2.08 5.62 23.36
N LYS A 195 2.85 4.57 23.69
CA LYS A 195 3.61 4.46 24.95
C LYS A 195 4.37 5.74 25.32
N PRO A 196 5.26 6.31 24.48
CA PRO A 196 6.01 7.51 24.86
C PRO A 196 5.14 8.78 24.88
N LEU A 197 4.03 8.85 24.12
CA LEU A 197 3.10 9.99 24.20
C LEU A 197 2.40 10.00 25.55
N VAL A 198 1.91 8.82 25.99
CA VAL A 198 1.30 8.65 27.30
C VAL A 198 2.31 8.91 28.41
N THR A 199 3.55 8.41 28.30
CA THR A 199 4.61 8.68 29.29
C THR A 199 4.95 10.17 29.40
N VAL A 200 5.02 10.90 28.29
CA VAL A 200 5.27 12.35 28.30
C VAL A 200 4.08 13.11 28.90
N ALA A 201 2.85 12.77 28.50
CA ALA A 201 1.64 13.38 29.05
C ALA A 201 1.51 13.13 30.56
N TYR A 202 1.80 11.91 31.01
CA TYR A 202 1.80 11.54 32.42
C TYR A 202 2.83 12.35 33.22
N ARG A 203 4.08 12.48 32.73
CA ARG A 203 5.10 13.32 33.39
C ARG A 203 4.69 14.79 33.48
N GLN A 204 4.05 15.32 32.44
CA GLN A 204 3.57 16.71 32.45
C GLN A 204 2.42 16.93 33.45
N ALA A 205 1.59 15.91 33.68
CA ALA A 205 0.53 15.96 34.69
C ALA A 205 1.09 15.94 36.12
N THR A 206 2.10 15.09 36.40
CA THR A 206 2.70 14.96 37.75
C THR A 206 3.59 16.13 38.16
N VAL A 207 4.13 16.91 37.22
CA VAL A 207 4.98 18.09 37.55
C VAL A 207 4.14 19.33 37.91
N LYS A 208 2.84 19.33 37.60
CA LYS A 208 1.93 20.45 37.89
C LYS A 208 1.20 20.33 39.24
N THR A 209 1.34 19.19 39.92
CA THR A 209 0.83 18.91 41.27
C THR A 209 1.96 18.99 42.27
#